data_AF-A0A091SUV3-F1
#
_entry.id   AF-A0A091SUV3-F1
#
_cell.length_a   1.000
_cell.length_b   1.000
_cell.length_c   1.000
_cell.angle_alpha   90.00
_cell.angle_beta   90.00
_cell.angle_gamma   90.00
#
_symmetry.space_group_name_H-M   'P 1'
#
loop_
_entity.id
_entity.type
_entity.pdbx_description
1 polymer ?
#
loop_
_entity_poly.entity_id
_entity_poly.type
_entity_poly.pdbx_seq_one_letter_code
_entity_poly.pdbx_strand_id
1 'polypeptide(L)'
;LQKSLNETFGADKYSEARKEVLTNMFSRPMQMALYFCTGVLEDETLFRHYALNVPFYTHFTSPIRRYADVIVHRLLSASLGGCHP
;
A
#
# COMPACT_ATOMS: atom_id res chain seq x y z
N LEU A 1 4.85 -8.38 9.85
CA LEU A 1 3.60 -8.74 10.55
C LEU A 1 3.28 -10.23 10.45
N GLN A 2 3.14 -10.80 9.25
CA GLN A 2 2.78 -12.23 9.10
C GLN A 2 3.71 -13.20 9.85
N LYS A 3 5.04 -12.97 9.80
CA LYS A 3 6.02 -13.90 10.39
C LYS A 3 5.89 -14.00 11.92
N SER A 4 5.94 -12.87 12.61
CA SER A 4 5.82 -12.81 14.08
C SER A 4 4.45 -13.29 14.58
N LEU A 5 3.38 -13.02 13.83
CA LEU A 5 2.05 -13.58 14.11
C LEU A 5 2.04 -15.10 13.94
N ASN A 6 2.58 -15.61 12.84
CA ASN A 6 2.63 -17.05 12.58
C ASN A 6 3.47 -17.82 13.62
N GLU A 7 4.52 -17.21 14.17
CA GLU A 7 5.34 -17.79 15.25
C GLU A 7 4.59 -17.92 16.59
N THR A 8 3.52 -17.15 16.81
CA THR A 8 2.75 -17.17 18.06
C THR A 8 1.60 -18.18 18.06
N PHE A 9 1.27 -18.79 16.92
CA PHE A 9 0.14 -19.72 16.82
C PHE A 9 0.57 -21.18 16.99
N GLY A 10 -0.09 -21.88 17.92
CA GLY A 10 0.01 -23.33 18.06
C GLY A 10 -0.94 -24.09 17.15
N ALA A 11 -0.95 -25.42 17.24
CA ALA A 11 -1.84 -26.31 16.47
C ALA A 11 -3.18 -26.61 17.19
N ASP A 12 -3.69 -25.66 17.97
CA ASP A 12 -4.93 -25.85 18.73
C ASP A 12 -6.18 -25.54 17.87
N LYS A 13 -7.34 -26.08 18.31
CA LYS A 13 -8.64 -25.91 17.65
C LYS A 13 -9.04 -24.45 17.40
N TYR A 14 -8.52 -23.51 18.20
CA TYR A 14 -8.86 -22.10 18.12
C TYR A 14 -7.77 -21.23 17.48
N SER A 15 -6.68 -21.82 16.98
CA SER A 15 -5.57 -21.09 16.34
C SER A 15 -6.05 -20.14 15.23
N GLU A 16 -6.84 -20.66 14.27
CA GLU A 16 -7.35 -19.86 13.15
C GLU A 16 -8.31 -18.75 13.61
N ALA A 17 -9.23 -19.06 14.54
CA ALA A 17 -10.14 -18.05 15.07
C ALA A 17 -9.38 -16.92 15.80
N ARG A 18 -8.32 -17.26 16.56
CA ARG A 18 -7.46 -16.27 17.22
C ARG A 18 -6.72 -15.42 16.21
N LYS A 19 -6.22 -16.03 15.13
CA LYS A 19 -5.53 -15.31 14.06
C LYS A 19 -6.43 -14.28 13.38
N GLU A 20 -7.67 -14.62 13.09
CA GLU A 20 -8.64 -13.68 12.51
C GLU A 20 -8.94 -12.52 13.47
N VAL A 21 -9.20 -12.82 14.74
CA VAL A 21 -9.48 -11.80 15.77
C VAL A 21 -8.29 -10.86 15.93
N LEU A 22 -7.08 -11.39 16.04
CA LEU A 22 -5.86 -10.59 16.17
C LEU A 22 -5.61 -9.76 14.91
N THR A 23 -5.81 -10.33 13.73
CA THR A 23 -5.66 -9.61 12.46
C THR A 23 -6.62 -8.42 12.40
N ASN A 24 -7.87 -8.60 12.82
CA ASN A 24 -8.85 -7.52 12.90
C ASN A 24 -8.42 -6.47 13.94
N MET A 25 -8.09 -6.89 15.17
CA MET A 25 -7.64 -5.98 16.23
C MET A 25 -6.43 -5.13 15.81
N PHE A 26 -5.43 -5.73 15.17
CA PHE A 26 -4.22 -5.03 14.72
C PHE A 26 -4.40 -4.21 13.45
N SER A 27 -5.43 -4.48 12.64
CA SER A 27 -5.74 -3.65 11.47
C SER A 27 -6.41 -2.33 11.86
N ARG A 28 -7.14 -2.29 12.98
CA ARG A 28 -7.87 -1.08 13.44
C ARG A 28 -7.01 0.15 13.71
N PRO A 29 -5.83 0.07 14.36
CA PRO A 29 -4.96 1.24 14.57
C PRO A 29 -4.12 1.61 13.34
N MET A 30 -4.15 0.82 12.26
CA MET A 30 -3.39 1.15 11.05
C MET A 30 -3.97 2.41 10.40
N GLN A 31 -3.07 3.30 9.98
CA GLN A 31 -3.46 4.49 9.25
C GLN A 31 -3.87 4.14 7.82
N MET A 32 -4.84 4.86 7.28
CA MET A 32 -5.28 4.71 5.89
C MET A 32 -4.16 5.11 4.93
N ALA A 33 -4.00 4.36 3.85
CA ALA A 33 -3.11 4.76 2.76
C ALA A 33 -3.70 5.96 2.02
N LEU A 34 -2.86 6.96 1.72
CA LEU A 34 -3.26 8.20 1.07
C LEU A 34 -2.50 8.38 -0.25
N TYR A 35 -3.18 8.94 -1.25
CA TYR A 35 -2.50 9.49 -2.41
C TYR A 35 -1.95 10.87 -2.05
N PHE A 36 -0.75 11.18 -2.52
CA PHE A 36 -0.14 12.49 -2.37
C PHE A 36 0.71 12.81 -3.60
N CYS A 37 0.97 14.10 -3.82
CA CYS A 37 1.90 14.55 -4.84
C CYS A 37 3.30 14.65 -4.23
N THR A 38 4.31 14.12 -4.91
CA THR A 38 5.70 14.13 -4.41
C THR A 38 6.25 15.54 -4.18
N GLY A 39 5.73 16.56 -4.87
CA GLY A 39 6.13 17.97 -4.66
C GLY A 39 5.47 18.66 -3.45
N VAL A 40 4.56 18.00 -2.73
CA VAL A 40 3.87 18.57 -1.54
C VAL A 40 4.54 18.17 -0.23
N LEU A 41 5.21 17.02 -0.20
CA LEU A 41 5.91 16.51 0.96
C LEU A 41 7.42 16.64 0.72
N GLU A 42 8.11 17.38 1.60
CA GLU A 42 9.55 17.59 1.49
C GLU A 42 10.37 16.39 2.00
N ASP A 43 9.82 15.65 2.97
CA ASP A 43 10.48 14.49 3.58
C ASP A 43 10.13 13.19 2.84
N GLU A 44 11.09 12.67 2.06
CA GLU A 44 10.97 11.41 1.33
C GLU A 44 10.74 10.19 2.24
N THR A 45 11.13 10.26 3.52
CA THR A 45 10.91 9.13 4.44
C THR A 45 9.42 8.84 4.66
N LEU A 46 8.57 9.86 4.47
CA LEU A 46 7.12 9.77 4.55
C LEU A 46 6.48 9.08 3.34
N PHE A 47 7.23 8.82 2.26
CA PHE A 47 6.69 8.19 1.04
C PHE A 47 6.53 6.68 1.21
N ARG A 48 7.15 6.12 2.26
CA ARG A 48 7.18 4.70 2.55
C ARG A 48 5.78 4.13 2.78
N HIS A 49 5.45 3.07 2.04
CA HIS A 49 4.20 2.36 2.24
C HIS A 49 4.33 1.34 3.38
N TYR A 50 3.86 1.71 4.58
CA TYR A 50 4.00 0.90 5.81
C TYR A 50 3.63 -0.58 5.63
N ALA A 51 2.43 -0.86 5.14
CA ALA A 51 1.94 -2.25 5.04
C ALA A 51 2.67 -3.12 4.00
N LEU A 52 3.27 -2.50 2.98
CA LEU A 52 3.98 -3.20 1.89
C LEU A 52 5.50 -3.21 2.12
N ASN A 53 5.98 -2.41 3.08
CA ASN A 53 7.39 -2.24 3.39
C ASN A 53 8.25 -1.84 2.16
N VAL A 54 7.74 -0.94 1.32
CA VAL A 54 8.45 -0.40 0.15
C VAL A 54 8.61 1.12 0.26
N PRO A 55 9.71 1.71 -0.26
CA PRO A 55 9.95 3.15 -0.18
C PRO A 55 9.02 3.97 -1.09
N PHE A 56 8.61 3.42 -2.23
CA PHE A 56 7.73 4.08 -3.20
C PHE A 56 6.64 3.13 -3.66
N TYR A 57 5.42 3.65 -3.81
CA TYR A 57 4.29 2.90 -4.32
C TYR A 57 3.27 3.83 -4.98
N THR A 58 2.66 3.40 -6.08
CA THR A 58 1.54 4.09 -6.71
C THR A 58 0.60 3.08 -7.37
N HIS A 59 -0.63 3.49 -7.64
CA HIS A 59 -1.58 2.68 -8.39
C HIS A 59 -1.46 2.93 -9.90
N PHE A 60 -1.46 1.85 -10.68
CA PHE A 60 -1.30 1.90 -12.14
C PHE A 60 -2.20 0.90 -12.89
N THR A 61 -2.53 -0.24 -12.29
CA THR A 61 -3.10 -1.41 -12.98
C THR A 61 -4.61 -1.38 -13.22
N SER A 62 -5.33 -0.32 -12.86
CA SER A 62 -6.80 -0.25 -12.99
C SER A 62 -7.33 1.13 -13.41
N PRO A 63 -6.88 1.71 -14.54
CA PRO A 63 -7.28 3.06 -15.00
C PRO A 63 -8.76 3.21 -15.30
N ILE A 64 -9.47 2.13 -15.65
CA ILE A 64 -10.91 2.17 -15.94
C ILE A 64 -11.74 2.53 -14.69
N ARG A 65 -11.28 2.14 -13.49
CA ARG A 65 -12.04 2.26 -12.23
C ARG A 65 -11.37 3.13 -11.17
N ARG A 66 -10.19 3.69 -11.45
CA ARG A 66 -9.45 4.56 -10.52
C ARG A 66 -8.81 5.72 -11.29
N TYR A 67 -9.20 6.94 -10.95
CA TYR A 67 -8.65 8.14 -11.60
C TYR A 67 -7.17 8.36 -11.29
N ALA A 68 -6.70 7.95 -10.10
CA ALA A 68 -5.27 7.99 -9.76
C ALA A 68 -4.40 7.24 -10.77
N ASP A 69 -4.82 6.05 -11.18
CA ASP A 69 -4.12 5.27 -12.22
C ASP A 69 -4.09 6.04 -13.54
N VAL A 70 -5.17 6.72 -13.96
CA VAL A 70 -5.19 7.55 -15.18
C VAL A 70 -4.13 8.64 -15.15
N ILE A 71 -3.96 9.31 -14.01
CA ILE A 71 -2.89 10.32 -13.82
C ILE A 71 -1.52 9.67 -14.00
N VAL A 72 -1.27 8.53 -13.36
CA VAL A 72 0.02 7.82 -13.45
C VAL A 72 0.29 7.34 -14.88
N HIS A 73 -0.71 6.85 -15.60
CA HIS A 73 -0.59 6.50 -17.02
C HIS A 73 -0.14 7.69 -17.88
N ARG A 74 -0.71 8.88 -17.64
CA ARG A 74 -0.28 10.12 -18.33
C ARG A 74 1.15 10.52 -17.97
N LEU A 75 1.51 10.45 -16.69
CA LEU A 75 2.87 10.76 -16.21
C LEU A 75 3.91 9.80 -16.80
N LEU A 76 3.59 8.51 -16.89
CA LEU A 76 4.47 7.51 -17.50
C LEU A 76 4.61 7.72 -19.01
N SER A 77 3.52 8.03 -19.71
CA SER A 77 3.59 8.38 -21.13
C SER A 77 4.50 9.58 -21.35
N ALA A 78 4.36 10.61 -20.51
CA ALA A 78 5.19 11.80 -20.58
C ALA A 78 6.68 11.52 -20.29
N SER A 79 6.99 10.69 -19.29
CA SER A 79 8.38 10.36 -18.95
C SER A 79 9.09 9.52 -20.01
N LEU A 80 8.34 8.78 -20.82
CA LEU A 80 8.86 7.99 -21.94
C LEU A 80 8.93 8.79 -23.26
N GLY A 81 8.61 10.09 -23.25
CA GLY A 81 8.58 10.93 -24.46
C GLY A 81 7.36 10.68 -25.35
N GLY A 82 6.36 9.94 -24.86
CA GLY A 82 5.07 9.77 -25.53
C GLY A 82 4.22 11.05 -25.56
N CYS A 83 4.65 12.11 -24.88
CA CYS A 83 4.11 13.45 -25.06
C CYS A 83 5.09 14.37 -25.81
N HIS A 84 4.89 14.46 -27.12
CA HIS A 84 4.90 15.73 -27.86
C HIS A 84 4.18 15.53 -29.22
N PRO A 85 3.32 16.45 -29.71
CA PRO A 85 2.84 17.71 -29.13
C PRO A 85 1.47 17.65 -28.45
#